data_AF-W9VEU8-F1
#
_entry.id   AF-W9VEU8-F1
#
_cell.length_a   1.000
_cell.length_b   1.000
_cell.length_c   1.000
_cell.angle_alpha   90.00
_cell.angle_beta   90.00
_cell.angle_gamma   90.00
#
_symmetry.space_group_name_H-M   'P 1'
#
loop_
_entity.id
_entity.type
_entity.pdbx_description
1 polymer ?
#
loop_
_entity_poly.entity_id
_entity_poly.type
_entity_poly.pdbx_seq_one_letter_code
_entity_poly.pdbx_strand_id
1 'polypeptide(L)'
;MRLLDESIKTTIQQTYSRFLESRGLRARSAQKQMIAAVARTLGSIRFDDQGKRLGEAHVAVIEAGTGTGKTIAYLLATLPIAKAKGLKLIVSTATVALQEQLVNKDLPELLQHSGLEFRYTLAKGRGRYLCLSKAEQLLEQQQVMGQMALYADEIEQRLEPQVLADVQGLMEVYATGQWMVIVID
;
A
#
# COMPACT_ATOMS: atom_id res chain seq x y z
N MET A 1 2.44 -34.57 -6.77
CA MET A 1 1.75 -33.32 -7.16
C MET A 1 2.61 -32.15 -6.68
N ARG A 2 3.28 -31.40 -7.58
CA ARG A 2 4.11 -30.24 -7.17
C ARG A 2 3.19 -29.09 -6.76
N LEU A 3 3.30 -28.66 -5.50
CA LEU A 3 2.44 -27.64 -4.86
C LEU A 3 2.77 -26.20 -5.28
N LEU A 4 3.97 -25.97 -5.81
CA LEU A 4 4.48 -24.68 -6.29
C LEU A 4 5.47 -24.97 -7.43
N ASP A 5 5.52 -24.10 -8.44
CA ASP A 5 6.56 -24.17 -9.47
C ASP A 5 7.95 -24.00 -8.82
N GLU A 6 8.92 -24.82 -9.23
CA GLU A 6 10.30 -24.78 -8.71
C GLU A 6 10.98 -23.44 -9.06
N SER A 7 10.57 -22.80 -10.16
CA SER A 7 11.04 -21.46 -10.51
C SER A 7 10.67 -20.43 -9.43
N ILE A 8 9.38 -20.38 -9.05
CA ILE A 8 8.84 -19.47 -8.03
C ILE A 8 9.48 -19.77 -6.67
N LYS A 9 9.65 -21.05 -6.32
CA LYS A 9 10.30 -21.46 -5.08
C LYS A 9 11.74 -20.94 -5.00
N THR A 10 12.49 -21.08 -6.09
CA THR A 10 13.85 -20.56 -6.23
C THR A 10 13.86 -19.04 -6.06
N THR A 11 12.94 -18.33 -6.71
CA THR A 11 12.81 -16.88 -6.56
C THR A 11 12.56 -16.47 -5.12
N ILE A 12 11.58 -17.07 -4.43
CA ILE A 12 11.28 -16.76 -3.02
C ILE A 12 12.52 -16.97 -2.14
N GLN A 13 13.26 -18.07 -2.34
CA GLN A 13 14.46 -18.37 -1.56
C GLN A 13 15.58 -17.36 -1.83
N GLN A 14 15.89 -17.07 -3.09
CA GLN A 14 16.94 -16.12 -3.48
C GLN A 14 16.63 -14.71 -2.98
N THR A 15 15.39 -14.26 -3.18
CA THR A 15 14.93 -12.95 -2.72
C THR A 15 15.00 -12.84 -1.20
N TYR A 16 14.60 -13.88 -0.44
CA TYR A 16 14.70 -13.87 1.02
C TYR A 16 16.15 -13.83 1.51
N SER A 17 17.04 -14.65 0.93
CA SER A 17 18.47 -14.64 1.28
C SER A 17 19.11 -13.29 0.98
N ARG A 18 18.86 -12.74 -0.22
CA ARG A 18 19.37 -11.42 -0.62
C ARG A 18 18.89 -10.31 0.32
N PHE A 19 17.61 -10.32 0.67
CA PHE A 19 17.04 -9.35 1.60
C PHE A 19 17.74 -9.39 2.96
N LEU A 20 17.95 -10.60 3.52
CA LEU A 20 18.62 -10.78 4.80
C LEU A 20 20.08 -10.32 4.74
N GLU A 21 20.82 -10.74 3.73
CA GLU A 21 22.23 -10.39 3.51
C GLU A 21 22.40 -8.87 3.37
N SER A 22 21.60 -8.23 2.52
CA SER A 22 21.65 -6.79 2.28
C SER A 22 21.35 -5.96 3.53
N ARG A 23 20.55 -6.51 4.45
CA ARG A 23 20.17 -5.86 5.72
C ARG A 23 21.02 -6.28 6.92
N GLY A 24 21.99 -7.18 6.74
CA GLY A 24 22.75 -7.76 7.85
C GLY A 24 21.88 -8.50 8.87
N LEU A 25 20.76 -9.10 8.44
CA LEU A 25 19.80 -9.77 9.29
C LEU A 25 20.03 -11.29 9.31
N ARG A 26 19.59 -11.93 10.39
CA ARG A 26 19.56 -13.40 10.49
C ARG A 26 18.17 -13.94 10.22
N ALA A 27 18.11 -15.07 9.52
CA ALA A 27 16.85 -15.74 9.23
C ALA A 27 16.16 -16.23 10.50
N ARG A 28 14.82 -16.12 10.54
CA ARG A 28 14.00 -16.53 11.69
C ARG A 28 13.06 -17.66 11.28
N SER A 29 12.89 -18.66 12.15
CA SER A 29 12.02 -19.82 11.90
C SER A 29 10.57 -19.40 11.60
N ALA A 30 10.03 -18.46 12.39
CA ALA A 30 8.68 -17.93 12.20
C ALA A 30 8.46 -17.33 10.80
N GLN A 31 9.44 -16.59 10.26
CA GLN A 31 9.36 -16.04 8.91
C GLN A 31 9.33 -17.15 7.86
N LYS A 32 10.23 -18.14 7.98
CA LYS A 32 10.28 -19.28 7.05
C LYS A 32 8.98 -20.09 7.07
N GLN A 33 8.41 -20.32 8.26
CA GLN A 33 7.13 -21.00 8.41
C GLN A 33 5.98 -20.23 7.77
N MET A 34 5.91 -18.91 7.99
CA MET A 34 4.92 -18.04 7.37
C MET A 34 5.06 -18.03 5.84
N ILE A 35 6.28 -17.84 5.32
CA ILE A 35 6.56 -17.89 3.88
C ILE A 35 6.09 -19.21 3.28
N ALA A 36 6.43 -20.34 3.92
CA ALA A 36 6.04 -21.66 3.43
C ALA A 36 4.52 -21.87 3.47
N ALA A 37 3.84 -21.41 4.52
CA ALA A 37 2.38 -21.51 4.64
C ALA A 37 1.66 -20.68 3.56
N VAL A 38 2.08 -19.43 3.36
CA VAL A 38 1.55 -18.56 2.30
C VAL A 38 1.83 -19.15 0.92
N ALA A 39 3.07 -19.58 0.66
CA ALA A 39 3.46 -20.10 -0.64
C ALA A 39 2.72 -21.40 -1.02
N ARG A 40 2.53 -22.33 -0.07
CA ARG A 40 1.73 -23.54 -0.30
C ARG A 40 0.27 -23.22 -0.63
N THR A 41 -0.31 -22.24 0.09
CA THR A 41 -1.71 -21.87 -0.06
C THR A 41 -1.96 -21.16 -1.39
N LEU A 42 -1.14 -20.18 -1.75
CA LEU A 42 -1.35 -19.41 -2.98
C LEU A 42 -0.78 -20.11 -4.22
N GLY A 43 0.26 -20.92 -4.06
CA GLY A 43 0.87 -21.70 -5.13
C GLY A 43 -0.05 -22.77 -5.71
N SER A 44 -0.92 -23.33 -4.88
CA SER A 44 -1.85 -24.39 -5.26
C SER A 44 -3.09 -23.88 -6.03
N ILE A 45 -3.30 -22.55 -6.10
CA ILE A 45 -4.42 -21.97 -6.84
C ILE A 45 -4.28 -22.29 -8.33
N ARG A 46 -5.32 -22.97 -8.85
CA ARG A 46 -5.47 -23.34 -10.25
C ARG A 46 -6.42 -22.37 -10.96
N PHE A 47 -6.19 -22.19 -12.26
CA PHE A 47 -6.99 -21.37 -13.15
C PHE A 47 -7.32 -22.18 -14.41
N ASP A 48 -8.46 -21.91 -15.02
CA ASP A 48 -8.76 -22.39 -16.38
C ASP A 48 -8.12 -21.50 -17.45
N ASP A 49 -8.33 -21.86 -18.72
CA ASP A 49 -7.78 -21.14 -19.87
C ASP A 49 -8.33 -19.70 -20.00
N GLN A 50 -9.41 -19.38 -19.29
CA GLN A 50 -9.99 -18.03 -19.24
C GLN A 50 -9.51 -17.23 -18.02
N GLY A 51 -8.59 -17.78 -17.22
CA GLY A 51 -8.09 -17.15 -16.01
C GLY A 51 -9.08 -17.17 -14.85
N LYS A 52 -10.17 -17.93 -14.95
CA LYS A 52 -11.10 -18.13 -13.84
C LYS A 52 -10.53 -19.17 -12.89
N ARG A 53 -10.59 -18.84 -11.61
CA ARG A 53 -10.11 -19.70 -10.54
C ARG A 53 -10.92 -21.00 -10.48
N LEU A 54 -10.21 -22.12 -10.32
CA LEU A 54 -10.77 -23.46 -10.17
C LEU A 54 -10.62 -23.99 -8.73
N GLY A 55 -11.54 -24.87 -8.35
CA GLY A 55 -11.49 -25.58 -7.07
C GLY A 55 -11.95 -24.74 -5.87
N GLU A 56 -11.63 -25.23 -4.68
CA GLU A 56 -12.08 -24.63 -3.42
C GLU A 56 -11.39 -23.31 -3.05
N ALA A 57 -11.87 -22.68 -1.98
CA ALA A 57 -11.19 -21.56 -1.34
C ALA A 57 -9.76 -21.97 -0.88
N HIS A 58 -8.81 -21.06 -0.99
CA HIS A 58 -7.39 -21.27 -0.69
C HIS A 58 -7.06 -20.17 0.29
N VAL A 59 -7.32 -20.45 1.56
CA VAL A 59 -7.26 -19.49 2.65
C VAL A 59 -6.27 -20.03 3.67
N ALA A 60 -5.34 -19.18 4.09
CA ALA A 60 -4.43 -19.46 5.19
C ALA A 60 -4.73 -18.49 6.32
N VAL A 61 -4.89 -19.04 7.52
CA VAL A 61 -4.96 -18.27 8.76
C VAL A 61 -3.63 -18.48 9.48
N ILE A 62 -2.89 -17.39 9.69
CA ILE A 62 -1.56 -17.44 10.29
C ILE A 62 -1.52 -16.45 11.44
N GLU A 63 -1.33 -16.95 12.65
CA GLU A 63 -1.03 -16.14 13.81
C GLU A 63 0.48 -15.87 13.88
N ALA A 64 0.87 -14.61 14.02
CA ALA A 64 2.26 -14.22 14.13
C ALA A 64 2.42 -13.13 15.19
N GLY A 65 3.32 -13.38 16.15
CA GLY A 65 3.64 -12.41 17.21
C GLY A 65 4.20 -11.09 16.68
N THR A 66 4.20 -10.06 17.52
CA THR A 66 4.84 -8.77 17.22
C THR A 66 6.35 -8.93 17.02
N GLY A 67 6.96 -8.06 16.21
CA GLY A 67 8.41 -8.11 15.96
C GLY A 67 8.92 -9.31 15.15
N THR A 68 8.07 -10.26 14.74
CA THR A 68 8.46 -11.45 13.96
C THR A 68 8.88 -11.15 12.51
N GLY A 69 8.63 -9.93 12.03
CA GLY A 69 8.83 -9.55 10.63
C GLY A 69 7.77 -10.13 9.70
N LYS A 70 6.53 -10.27 10.20
CA LYS A 70 5.37 -10.80 9.45
C LYS A 70 5.15 -10.10 8.10
N THR A 71 5.34 -8.79 8.04
CA THR A 71 5.14 -8.00 6.82
C THR A 71 6.05 -8.45 5.70
N ILE A 72 7.35 -8.47 5.97
CA ILE A 72 8.36 -8.94 5.03
C ILE A 72 8.12 -10.39 4.64
N ALA A 73 7.79 -11.26 5.59
CA ALA A 73 7.56 -12.68 5.33
C ALA A 73 6.40 -12.92 4.35
N TYR A 74 5.23 -12.28 4.55
CA TYR A 74 4.13 -12.48 3.60
C TYR A 74 4.44 -11.84 2.24
N LEU A 75 5.06 -10.64 2.19
CA LEU A 75 5.36 -9.97 0.92
C LEU A 75 6.36 -10.75 0.07
N LEU A 76 7.41 -11.29 0.69
CA LEU A 76 8.41 -12.12 0.00
C LEU A 76 7.85 -13.43 -0.53
N ALA A 77 6.75 -13.92 0.04
CA ALA A 77 6.03 -15.08 -0.49
C ALA A 77 5.05 -14.67 -1.60
N THR A 78 4.26 -13.62 -1.39
CA THR A 78 3.16 -13.25 -2.29
C THR A 78 3.61 -12.55 -3.56
N LEU A 79 4.61 -11.65 -3.50
CA LEU A 79 5.05 -10.87 -4.66
C LEU A 79 5.59 -11.74 -5.81
N PRO A 80 6.49 -12.73 -5.58
CA PRO A 80 6.93 -13.62 -6.64
C PRO A 80 5.79 -14.44 -7.25
N ILE A 81 4.86 -14.92 -6.41
CA ILE A 81 3.70 -15.69 -6.87
C ILE A 81 2.78 -14.84 -7.74
N ALA A 82 2.46 -13.63 -7.29
CA ALA A 82 1.61 -12.70 -8.01
C ALA A 82 2.24 -12.31 -9.36
N LYS A 83 3.55 -11.98 -9.37
CA LYS A 83 4.29 -11.65 -10.59
C LYS A 83 4.30 -12.82 -11.58
N ALA A 84 4.63 -14.03 -11.13
CA ALA A 84 4.67 -15.22 -11.98
C ALA A 84 3.29 -15.60 -12.56
N LYS A 85 2.20 -15.28 -11.85
CA LYS A 85 0.83 -15.54 -12.31
C LYS A 85 0.18 -14.35 -13.03
N GLY A 86 0.88 -13.22 -13.19
CA GLY A 86 0.31 -12.00 -13.80
C GLY A 86 -0.86 -11.41 -13.00
N LEU A 87 -0.87 -11.58 -11.67
CA LEU A 87 -1.96 -11.15 -10.79
C LEU A 87 -1.60 -9.88 -10.01
N LYS A 88 -2.62 -9.09 -9.66
CA LYS A 88 -2.48 -7.96 -8.73
C LYS A 88 -2.57 -8.46 -7.28
N LEU A 89 -1.63 -8.02 -6.43
CA LEU A 89 -1.65 -8.31 -5.00
C LEU A 89 -2.35 -7.19 -4.24
N ILE A 90 -3.39 -7.54 -3.47
CA ILE A 90 -4.06 -6.62 -2.55
C ILE A 90 -3.62 -6.94 -1.13
N VAL A 91 -3.07 -5.95 -0.44
CA VAL A 91 -2.74 -6.03 0.99
C VAL A 91 -3.69 -5.11 1.75
N SER A 92 -4.46 -5.67 2.68
CA SER A 92 -5.38 -4.93 3.53
C SER A 92 -4.87 -4.91 4.97
N THR A 93 -4.93 -3.74 5.61
CA THR A 93 -4.51 -3.53 6.99
C THR A 93 -5.57 -2.76 7.77
N ALA A 94 -5.61 -2.95 9.09
CA ALA A 94 -6.68 -2.42 9.93
C ALA A 94 -6.74 -0.88 10.03
N THR A 95 -5.59 -0.19 9.97
CA THR A 95 -5.52 1.25 10.21
C THR A 95 -4.72 1.98 9.14
N VAL A 96 -4.96 3.28 8.99
CA VAL A 96 -4.22 4.16 8.07
C VAL A 96 -2.73 4.18 8.42
N ALA A 97 -2.39 4.23 9.71
CA ALA A 97 -0.98 4.20 10.15
C ALA A 97 -0.25 2.92 9.69
N LEU A 98 -0.91 1.77 9.71
CA LEU A 98 -0.33 0.52 9.19
C LEU A 98 -0.16 0.55 7.66
N GLN A 99 -1.08 1.18 6.94
CA GLN A 99 -0.95 1.38 5.49
C GLN A 99 0.24 2.30 5.17
N GLU A 100 0.40 3.38 5.93
CA GLU A 100 1.50 4.32 5.76
C GLU A 100 2.85 3.69 6.12
N GLN A 101 2.91 2.85 7.15
CA GLN A 101 4.12 2.06 7.42
C GLN A 101 4.45 1.13 6.24
N LEU A 102 3.45 0.45 5.69
CA LEU A 102 3.64 -0.45 4.55
C LEU A 102 4.19 0.30 3.33
N VAL A 103 3.61 1.46 3.00
CA VAL A 103 3.93 2.26 1.82
C VAL A 103 5.23 3.06 1.97
N ASN A 104 5.49 3.65 3.12
CA ASN A 104 6.62 4.56 3.32
C ASN A 104 7.87 3.84 3.85
N LYS A 105 7.76 2.59 4.29
CA LYS A 105 8.87 1.82 4.87
C LYS A 105 8.99 0.43 4.28
N ASP A 106 8.00 -0.43 4.49
CA ASP A 106 8.16 -1.87 4.23
C ASP A 106 8.30 -2.19 2.73
N LEU A 107 7.51 -1.54 1.85
CA LEU A 107 7.57 -1.73 0.40
C LEU A 107 8.83 -1.09 -0.24
N PRO A 108 9.22 0.16 0.08
CA PRO A 108 10.52 0.72 -0.32
C PRO A 108 11.70 -0.15 0.10
N GLU A 109 11.68 -0.66 1.33
CA GLU A 109 12.72 -1.54 1.88
C GLU A 109 12.83 -2.83 1.05
N LEU A 110 11.70 -3.42 0.65
CA LEU A 110 11.71 -4.59 -0.23
C LEU A 110 12.26 -4.25 -1.62
N LEU A 111 11.85 -3.16 -2.25
CA LEU A 111 12.40 -2.76 -3.55
C LEU A 111 13.93 -2.62 -3.50
N GLN A 112 14.44 -1.99 -2.45
CA GLN A 112 15.88 -1.73 -2.30
C GLN A 112 16.70 -3.00 -2.03
N HIS A 113 16.19 -3.91 -1.19
CA HIS A 113 17.01 -4.99 -0.62
C HIS A 113 16.69 -6.39 -1.15
N SER A 114 15.53 -6.60 -1.76
CA SER A 114 15.09 -7.93 -2.17
C SER A 114 15.48 -8.28 -3.62
N GLY A 115 15.74 -7.26 -4.45
CA GLY A 115 15.93 -7.40 -5.89
C GLY A 115 14.66 -7.81 -6.64
N LEU A 116 13.48 -7.68 -6.01
CA LEU A 116 12.21 -7.73 -6.71
C LEU A 116 11.93 -6.40 -7.39
N GLU A 117 11.32 -6.48 -8.57
CA GLU A 117 10.77 -5.33 -9.29
C GLU A 117 9.26 -5.44 -9.31
N PHE A 118 8.59 -4.44 -8.73
CA PHE A 118 7.14 -4.32 -8.68
C PHE A 118 6.73 -2.85 -8.51
N ARG A 119 5.49 -2.55 -8.90
CA ARG A 119 4.81 -1.29 -8.58
C ARG A 119 3.77 -1.58 -7.51
N TYR A 120 3.54 -0.62 -6.62
CA TYR A 120 2.50 -0.68 -5.61
C TYR A 120 1.75 0.63 -5.61
N THR A 121 0.49 0.64 -5.15
CA THR A 121 -0.37 1.82 -4.99
C THR A 121 -1.17 1.77 -3.70
N LEU A 122 -1.55 2.95 -3.20
CA LEU A 122 -2.31 3.10 -1.96
C LEU A 122 -3.75 3.49 -2.28
N ALA A 123 -4.67 2.57 -1.98
CA ALA A 123 -6.09 2.85 -2.04
C ALA A 123 -6.58 3.33 -0.66
N LYS A 124 -7.07 4.57 -0.58
CA LYS A 124 -7.78 5.10 0.59
C LYS A 124 -9.26 5.28 0.29
N GLY A 125 -10.10 5.41 1.32
CA GLY A 125 -11.50 5.80 1.13
C GLY A 125 -11.61 7.23 0.60
N ARG A 126 -12.66 7.54 -0.18
CA ARG A 126 -12.86 8.86 -0.83
C ARG A 126 -12.74 10.05 0.15
N GLY A 127 -13.22 9.89 1.39
CA GLY A 127 -13.11 10.93 2.43
C GLY A 127 -11.69 11.19 2.94
N ARG A 128 -10.67 10.53 2.39
CA ARG A 128 -9.25 10.75 2.67
C ARG A 128 -8.54 11.51 1.54
N TYR A 129 -9.27 11.96 0.52
CA TYR A 129 -8.75 12.77 -0.57
C TYR A 129 -9.34 14.19 -0.50
N LEU A 130 -8.56 15.17 -0.93
CA LEU A 130 -9.01 16.55 -1.09
C LEU A 130 -10.12 16.60 -2.16
N CYS A 131 -11.23 17.25 -1.82
CA CYS A 131 -12.26 17.59 -2.81
C CYS A 131 -11.94 18.96 -3.41
N LEU A 132 -11.46 18.97 -4.65
CA LEU A 132 -11.00 20.19 -5.33
C LEU A 132 -12.10 21.24 -5.44
N SER A 133 -13.29 20.84 -5.91
CA SER A 133 -14.43 21.75 -6.02
C SER A 133 -14.82 22.37 -4.68
N LYS A 134 -14.76 21.60 -3.58
CA LYS A 134 -15.04 22.14 -2.25
C LYS A 134 -13.93 23.09 -1.78
N ALA A 135 -12.67 22.77 -2.08
CA ALA A 135 -11.54 23.63 -1.74
C ALA A 135 -11.61 24.97 -2.48
N GLU A 136 -11.89 24.96 -3.78
CA GLU A 136 -12.07 26.16 -4.61
C GLU A 136 -13.20 27.05 -4.05
N GLN A 137 -14.38 26.47 -3.79
CA GLN A 137 -15.52 27.20 -3.21
C GLN A 137 -15.18 27.83 -1.87
N LEU A 138 -14.47 27.10 -0.99
CA LEU A 138 -14.04 27.62 0.31
C LEU A 138 -13.07 28.80 0.14
N LEU A 139 -12.10 28.70 -0.76
CA LEU A 139 -11.13 29.76 -0.99
C LEU A 139 -11.77 31.03 -1.58
N GLU A 140 -12.68 30.87 -2.54
CA GLU A 140 -13.43 31.99 -3.13
C GLU A 140 -14.28 32.71 -2.08
N GLN A 141 -15.00 31.97 -1.24
CA GLN A 141 -15.81 32.53 -0.15
C GLN A 141 -14.95 33.36 0.82
N GLN A 142 -13.79 32.84 1.23
CA GLN A 142 -12.90 33.56 2.15
C GLN A 142 -12.31 34.84 1.54
N GLN A 143 -12.06 34.87 0.23
CA GLN A 143 -11.61 36.09 -0.45
C GLN A 143 -12.68 37.18 -0.46
N VAL A 144 -13.93 36.84 -0.80
CA VAL A 144 -15.05 37.78 -0.82
C VAL A 144 -15.32 38.36 0.57
N MET A 145 -15.31 37.51 1.60
CA MET A 145 -15.53 37.93 3.00
C MET A 145 -14.36 38.73 3.58
N GLY A 146 -13.15 38.55 3.06
CA GLY A 146 -11.98 39.38 3.39
C GLY A 146 -12.16 40.85 2.98
N GLN A 147 -12.91 41.09 1.89
CA GLN A 147 -13.12 42.41 1.32
C GLN A 147 -14.42 43.09 1.80
N MET A 148 -15.43 42.30 2.22
CA MET A 148 -16.81 42.81 2.37
C MET A 148 -17.61 42.24 3.57
N ALA A 149 -17.01 41.58 4.57
CA ALA A 149 -17.80 41.09 5.71
C ALA A 149 -18.49 42.26 6.45
N LEU A 150 -19.82 42.33 6.30
CA LEU A 150 -20.66 43.42 6.79
C LEU A 150 -21.64 42.93 7.88
N TYR A 151 -21.86 41.62 7.98
CA TYR A 151 -22.76 41.00 8.95
C TYR A 151 -22.03 40.04 9.90
N ALA A 152 -22.55 39.88 11.12
CA ALA A 152 -21.88 39.10 12.19
C ALA A 152 -21.82 37.59 11.90
N ASP A 153 -22.83 37.07 11.21
CA ASP A 153 -22.93 35.70 10.69
C ASP A 153 -21.92 35.40 9.57
N GLU A 154 -21.47 36.42 8.84
CA GLU A 154 -20.36 36.28 7.89
C GLU A 154 -19.01 36.19 8.63
N ILE A 155 -18.85 36.85 9.78
CA ILE A 155 -17.60 36.74 10.56
C ILE A 155 -17.43 35.32 11.11
N GLU A 156 -18.51 34.66 11.53
CA GLU A 156 -18.50 33.27 12.02
C GLU A 156 -18.16 32.25 10.93
N GLN A 157 -18.36 32.59 9.66
CA GLN A 157 -18.02 31.73 8.53
C GLN A 157 -16.54 31.87 8.09
N ARG A 158 -15.75 32.75 8.72
CA ARG A 158 -14.31 32.84 8.45
C ARG A 158 -13.62 31.58 8.95
N LEU A 159 -12.83 30.98 8.06
CA LEU A 159 -11.97 29.87 8.43
C LEU A 159 -10.85 30.37 9.35
N GLU A 160 -10.44 29.51 10.27
CA GLU A 160 -9.22 29.77 11.02
C GLU A 160 -8.04 29.95 10.05
N PRO A 161 -7.10 30.89 10.31
CA PRO A 161 -5.99 31.16 9.41
C PRO A 161 -5.16 29.92 9.06
N GLN A 162 -5.01 28.99 10.01
CA GLN A 162 -4.30 27.74 9.77
C GLN A 162 -5.03 26.84 8.76
N VAL A 163 -6.36 26.70 8.90
CA VAL A 163 -7.16 25.89 7.98
C VAL A 163 -7.13 26.49 6.58
N LEU A 164 -7.20 27.82 6.47
CA LEU A 164 -7.06 28.51 5.18
C LEU A 164 -5.70 28.23 4.54
N ALA A 165 -4.61 28.35 5.30
CA ALA A 165 -3.26 28.06 4.84
C ALA A 165 -3.09 26.60 4.41
N ASP A 166 -3.67 25.65 5.16
CA ASP A 166 -3.64 24.23 4.82
C ASP A 166 -4.35 23.95 3.49
N VAL A 167 -5.54 24.51 3.28
CA VAL A 167 -6.29 24.35 2.02
C VAL A 167 -5.55 24.98 0.85
N GLN A 168 -4.97 26.16 1.02
CA GLN A 168 -4.15 26.83 0.00
C GLN A 168 -2.92 25.97 -0.36
N GLY A 169 -2.18 25.49 0.63
CA GLY A 169 -1.02 24.63 0.42
C GLY A 169 -1.37 23.32 -0.28
N LEU A 170 -2.50 22.71 0.06
CA LEU A 170 -2.99 21.51 -0.62
C LEU A 170 -3.34 21.77 -2.10
N MET A 171 -3.95 22.92 -2.40
CA MET A 171 -4.25 23.33 -3.78
C MET A 171 -2.98 23.66 -4.59
N GLU A 172 -1.95 24.22 -3.95
CA GLU A 172 -0.65 24.46 -4.59
C GLU A 172 0.08 23.14 -4.93
N VAL A 173 0.11 22.18 -3.99
CA VAL A 173 0.67 20.84 -4.23
C VAL A 173 -0.07 20.13 -5.37
N TYR A 174 -1.39 20.28 -5.42
CA TYR A 174 -2.20 19.78 -6.54
C TYR A 174 -1.79 20.44 -7.87
N ALA A 175 -1.75 21.77 -7.93
CA ALA A 175 -1.47 22.54 -9.15
C ALA A 175 -0.05 22.30 -9.69
N THR A 176 0.93 22.10 -8.81
CA THR A 176 2.32 21.82 -9.18
C THR A 176 2.58 20.36 -9.56
N GLY A 177 1.58 19.47 -9.39
CA GLY A 177 1.74 18.04 -9.65
C GLY A 177 2.67 17.34 -8.66
N GLN A 178 2.99 17.96 -7.51
CA GLN A 178 3.86 17.40 -6.48
C GLN A 178 3.14 16.42 -5.54
N TRP A 179 1.92 16.02 -5.87
CA TRP A 179 1.25 14.91 -5.24
C TRP A 179 1.82 13.55 -5.66
N MET A 180 1.85 12.60 -4.72
CA MET A 180 2.35 11.25 -4.97
C MET A 180 1.36 10.50 -5.87
N VAL A 181 1.54 10.59 -7.19
CA VAL A 181 0.80 9.75 -8.15
C VAL A 181 1.37 8.36 -8.03
N ILE A 182 0.67 7.52 -7.27
CA ILE A 182 1.01 6.12 -7.28
C ILE A 182 0.35 5.46 -8.49
N VAL A 183 1.06 5.52 -9.62
CA VAL A 183 0.62 5.13 -10.96
C VAL A 183 0.00 3.73 -10.94
N ILE A 184 -1.29 3.68 -11.29
CA ILE A 184 -2.02 2.44 -11.54
C ILE A 184 -2.10 2.28 -13.07
N ASP A 185 -1.10 1.64 -13.67
CA ASP A 185 -1.32 0.98 -14.97
C ASP A 185 -1.53 -0.52 -14.73
#